data_AF-A0A6I7NLV3-F1
#
_entry.id   AF-A0A6I7NLV3-F1
#
_cell.length_a   1.000
_cell.length_b   1.000
_cell.length_c   1.000
_cell.angle_alpha   90.00
_cell.angle_beta   90.00
_cell.angle_gamma   90.00
#
_symmetry.space_group_name_H-M   'P 1'
#
loop_
_entity.id
_entity.type
_entity.pdbx_description
1 polymer ?
#
loop_
_entity_poly.entity_id
_entity_poly.type
_entity_poly.pdbx_seq_one_letter_code
_entity_poly.pdbx_strand_id
1 'polypeptide(L)' 'DFEKALQFMERRGFDMPVYHYRSRSLLAYESTVIPTTYVITKDGRLALEKRGLARYDTREFKDFMLHLADL' A
#
# COMPACT_ATOMS: atom_id res chain seq x y z
N ASP A 1 12.12 -7.04 10.51
CA ASP A 1 12.50 -6.28 11.70
C ASP A 1 12.00 -4.85 11.49
N PHE A 2 11.15 -4.37 12.39
CA PHE A 2 10.49 -3.07 12.27
C PHE A 2 11.48 -1.90 12.30
N GLU A 3 12.50 -1.99 13.16
CA GLU A 3 13.53 -0.96 13.29
C GLU A 3 14.34 -0.82 11.99
N LYS A 4 14.67 -1.94 11.35
CA LYS A 4 15.36 -1.93 10.04
C LYS A 4 14.54 -1.25 8.95
N ALA A 5 13.21 -1.39 8.99
CA ALA A 5 12.32 -0.73 8.04
C ALA A 5 12.29 0.79 8.28
N LEU A 6 12.18 1.22 9.54
CA LEU A 6 12.23 2.64 9.91
C LEU A 6 13.53 3.31 9.46
N GLN A 7 14.68 2.70 9.77
CA GLN A 7 15.99 3.21 9.35
C GLN A 7 16.14 3.23 7.82
N PHE A 8 15.51 2.29 7.10
CA PHE A 8 15.49 2.32 5.65
C PHE A 8 14.72 3.54 5.11
N MET A 9 13.55 3.84 5.69
CA MET A 9 12.74 5.01 5.30
C MET A 9 13.50 6.31 5.54
N GLU A 10 14.12 6.46 6.72
CA GLU A 10 14.93 7.64 7.07
C GLU A 10 16.09 7.84 6.09
N ARG A 11 16.89 6.80 5.82
CA ARG A 11 18.01 6.88 4.87
C ARG A 11 17.59 7.23 3.44
N ARG A 12 16.34 6.92 3.07
CA ARG A 12 15.78 7.21 1.75
C ARG A 12 15.05 8.57 1.69
N GLY A 13 14.85 9.22 2.83
CA GLY A 13 14.07 10.46 2.92
C GLY A 13 12.58 10.24 2.63
N PHE A 14 12.04 9.07 2.94
CA PHE A 14 10.62 8.77 2.77
C PHE A 14 9.83 9.11 4.04
N ASP A 15 8.70 9.80 3.87
CA ASP A 15 7.80 10.27 4.92
C ASP A 15 6.56 9.38 5.12
N MET A 16 6.46 8.28 4.37
CA MET A 16 5.34 7.34 4.48
C MET A 16 5.39 6.55 5.81
N PRO A 17 4.24 6.31 6.45
CA PRO A 17 4.19 5.54 7.69
C PRO A 17 4.53 4.06 7.44
N VAL A 18 5.21 3.45 8.42
CA VAL A 18 5.50 2.02 8.44
C VAL A 18 4.64 1.35 9.50
N TYR A 19 3.90 0.31 9.11
CA TYR A 19 3.08 -0.49 10.01
C TYR A 19 3.59 -1.93 10.08
N HIS A 20 3.39 -2.56 11.24
CA HIS A 20 3.52 -3.99 11.40
C HIS A 20 2.23 -4.55 12.01
N TYR A 21 1.88 -5.79 11.68
CA TYR A 21 0.73 -6.43 12.28
C TYR A 21 0.96 -6.68 13.77
N ARG A 22 0.02 -6.24 14.62
CA ARG A 22 0.06 -6.50 16.08
C ARG A 22 -0.22 -7.96 16.43
N SER A 23 -0.93 -8.67 15.56
CA SER A 23 -1.29 -10.08 15.67
C SER A 23 -1.09 -10.77 14.33
N ARG A 24 -1.46 -12.05 14.21
CA ARG A 24 -1.48 -12.73 12.90
C ARG A 24 -2.31 -11.90 11.90
N SER A 25 -1.78 -11.72 10.69
CA SER A 25 -2.41 -10.96 9.61
C SER A 25 -3.83 -11.46 9.36
N LEU A 26 -4.74 -10.56 8.98
CA LEU A 26 -6.02 -10.98 8.42
C LEU A 26 -5.73 -11.77 7.12
N LEU A 27 -6.33 -12.96 6.99
CA LEU A 27 -6.19 -13.80 5.79
C LEU A 27 -6.54 -13.03 4.50
N ALA A 28 -7.40 -12.03 4.59
CA ALA A 28 -7.86 -11.22 3.46
C ALA A 28 -6.74 -10.44 2.75
N TYR A 29 -5.61 -10.17 3.42
CA TYR A 29 -4.48 -9.42 2.86
C TYR A 29 -3.16 -10.20 2.91
N GLU A 30 -3.23 -11.53 3.10
CA GLU A 30 -2.04 -12.38 2.92
C GLU A 30 -1.70 -12.47 1.43
N SER A 31 -0.44 -12.15 1.10
CA SER A 31 0.09 -12.31 -0.24
C SER A 31 1.43 -13.03 -0.20
N THR A 32 1.64 -13.89 -1.19
CA THR A 32 2.92 -14.59 -1.43
C THR A 32 3.83 -13.83 -2.39
N VAL A 33 3.39 -12.68 -2.90
CA VAL A 33 4.13 -11.86 -3.89
C VAL A 33 4.53 -10.52 -3.27
N ILE A 34 5.80 -10.14 -3.43
CA ILE A 34 6.33 -8.86 -2.95
C ILE A 34 6.82 -8.02 -4.15
N PRO A 35 6.43 -6.74 -4.27
CA PRO A 35 5.41 -6.06 -3.47
C PRO A 35 3.98 -6.51 -3.85
N THR A 36 3.05 -6.38 -2.91
CA THR A 36 1.61 -6.37 -3.18
C THR A 36 1.01 -5.09 -2.62
N THR A 37 0.18 -4.43 -3.42
CA THR A 37 -0.46 -3.14 -3.09
C THR A 37 -1.97 -3.29 -3.15
N TYR A 38 -2.65 -2.77 -2.14
CA TYR A 38 -4.10 -2.71 -2.07
C TYR A 38 -4.55 -1.25 -2.04
N VAL A 39 -5.63 -0.91 -2.75
CA VAL A 39 -6.34 0.37 -2.59
C VAL A 39 -7.72 0.06 -2.03
N ILE A 40 -8.07 0.73 -0.93
CA ILE A 40 -9.31 0.52 -0.19
C ILE A 40 -10.12 1.81 -0.27
N THR A 41 -11.39 1.70 -0.62
CA THR A 41 -12.33 2.84 -0.70
C THR A 41 -12.73 3.33 0.70
N LYS A 42 -13.34 4.53 0.77
CA LYS A 42 -13.77 5.13 2.04
C LYS A 42 -14.80 4.29 2.82
N ASP A 43 -15.59 3.47 2.14
CA ASP A 43 -16.57 2.55 2.72
C ASP A 43 -15.96 1.17 3.05
N GLY A 44 -14.64 1.02 2.91
CA GLY A 44 -13.91 -0.18 3.33
C GLY A 44 -13.89 -1.31 2.29
N ARG A 45 -14.23 -1.04 1.02
CA ARG A 45 -14.19 -2.04 -0.05
C ARG A 45 -12.84 -2.07 -0.74
N LEU A 46 -12.47 -3.23 -1.27
CA LEU A 46 -11.25 -3.36 -2.08
C LEU A 46 -11.48 -2.81 -3.50
N ALA A 47 -10.75 -1.76 -3.87
CA ALA A 47 -10.80 -1.15 -5.19
C ALA A 47 -9.74 -1.70 -6.15
N LEU A 48 -8.57 -2.06 -5.63
CA LEU A 48 -7.44 -2.56 -6.42
C LEU A 48 -6.61 -3.55 -5.60
N GLU A 49 -6.21 -4.65 -6.23
CA GLU A 49 -5.11 -5.51 -5.80
C GLU A 49 -4.07 -5.57 -6.93
N LYS A 50 -2.84 -5.11 -6.65
CA LYS A 50 -1.71 -5.15 -7.58
C LYS A 50 -0.60 -6.01 -7.00
N ARG A 51 -0.25 -7.09 -7.72
CA ARG A 51 0.90 -7.95 -7.41
C ARG A 51 2.09 -7.61 -8.31
N GLY A 52 3.27 -7.56 -7.70
CA GLY A 52 4.52 -7.21 -8.38
C GLY A 52 4.69 -5.72 -8.59
N LEU A 53 5.82 -5.35 -9.21
CA LEU A 53 6.18 -3.95 -9.46
C LEU A 53 5.13 -3.24 -10.33
N ALA A 54 4.98 -1.95 -10.06
CA ALA A 54 4.06 -1.08 -10.78
C ALA A 54 4.62 0.35 -10.84
N ARG A 55 4.11 1.13 -11.79
CA ARG A 55 4.36 2.57 -11.90
C ARG A 55 3.12 3.30 -11.40
N TYR A 56 3.19 3.84 -10.19
CA TYR A 56 2.10 4.59 -9.55
C TYR A 56 2.15 6.10 -9.83
N ASP A 57 3.19 6.57 -10.51
CA ASP A 57 3.40 7.96 -10.93
C ASP A 57 2.72 8.29 -12.27
N THR A 58 1.81 7.44 -12.75
CA THR A 58 1.12 7.64 -14.03
C THR A 58 -0.12 8.53 -13.88
N ARG A 59 -0.49 9.20 -14.97
CA ARG A 59 -1.73 9.97 -15.04
C ARG A 59 -2.95 9.10 -14.75
N GLU A 60 -2.98 7.90 -15.33
CA GLU A 60 -4.05 6.93 -15.14
C GLU A 60 -4.24 6.55 -13.66
N PHE A 61 -3.16 6.28 -12.93
CA PHE A 61 -3.26 5.94 -11.51
C PHE A 61 -3.70 7.15 -10.67
N LYS A 62 -3.23 8.35 -11.01
CA LYS A 62 -3.66 9.59 -10.34
C LYS A 62 -5.15 9.84 -10.55
N ASP A 63 -5.65 9.72 -11.78
CA ASP A 63 -7.05 9.94 -12.12
C ASP A 63 -7.95 8.88 -11.44
N PHE A 64 -7.48 7.63 -11.37
CA PHE A 64 -8.13 6.57 -10.59
C PHE A 64 -8.26 6.93 -9.10
N MET A 65 -7.17 7.38 -8.46
CA MET A 65 -7.20 7.77 -7.04
C MET A 65 -8.12 8.97 -6.77
N LEU A 66 -8.15 9.95 -7.67
CA LEU A 66 -9.05 11.10 -7.57
C LEU A 66 -10.51 10.68 -7.70
N HIS A 67 -10.83 9.82 -8.67
CA HIS A 67 -12.18 9.29 -8.82
C HIS A 67 -12.66 8.56 -7.57
N LEU A 68 -11.80 7.73 -6.95
CA LEU A 68 -12.14 7.04 -5.71
C LEU A 68 -12.33 7.97 -4.50
N ALA A 69 -11.68 9.13 -4.49
CA ALA A 69 -11.82 10.10 -3.41
C ALA A 69 -13.15 10.88 -3.47
N ASP A 70 -13.70 11.06 -4.68
CA ASP A 70 -14.97 11.75 -4.91
C ASP A 70 -16.20 10.86 -4.67
N LEU A 71 -16.04 9.53 -4.77
CA LEU A 71 -17.07 8.54 -4.40
C LEU A 71 -17.34 8.56 -2.91
#